data_AF-A0A0A0M9M7-F1
#
_entry.id   AF-A0A0A0M9M7-F1
#
_cell.length_a   1.000
_cell.length_b   1.000
_cell.length_c   1.000
_cell.angle_alpha   90.00
_cell.angle_beta   90.00
_cell.angle_gamma   90.00
#
_symmetry.space_group_name_H-M   'P 1'
#
loop_
_entity.id
_entity.type
_entity.pdbx_description
1 polymer ?
#
loop_
_entity_poly.entity_id
_entity_poly.type
_entity_poly.pdbx_seq_one_letter_code
_entity_poly.pdbx_strand_id
1 'polypeptide(L)'
;MELQAAWIGADVNRLAALYHWAGSDNTTADSVMPRLQSMAAQPLHDIRHYGAGGSLVQLASAGPAPLGGVIQVHVGSGERKRTHEFRVVDHQGCHFVRF
;
A
#
# COMPACT_ATOMS: atom_id res chain seq x y z
N MET A 1 10.53 -4.34 3.08
CA MET A 1 9.14 -4.86 3.10
C MET A 1 8.60 -4.94 1.67
N GLU A 2 7.64 -5.82 1.38
CA GLU A 2 7.09 -6.06 0.03
C GLU A 2 6.57 -4.78 -0.68
N LEU A 3 5.85 -3.92 0.04
CA LEU A 3 5.35 -2.64 -0.51
C LEU A 3 6.48 -1.72 -0.98
N GLN A 4 7.58 -1.68 -0.23
CA GLN A 4 8.76 -0.90 -0.59
C GLN A 4 9.41 -1.43 -1.87
N ALA A 5 9.52 -2.75 -2.00
CA ALA A 5 10.09 -3.40 -3.18
C ALA A 5 9.22 -3.14 -4.42
N ALA A 6 7.90 -3.25 -4.30
CA ALA A 6 6.96 -2.93 -5.36
C ALA A 6 7.10 -1.46 -5.82
N TRP A 7 7.27 -0.53 -4.88
CA TRP A 7 7.44 0.89 -5.21
C TRP A 7 8.78 1.20 -5.87
N ILE A 8 9.89 0.69 -5.32
CA ILE A 8 11.24 0.91 -5.86
C ILE A 8 11.34 0.31 -7.27
N GLY A 9 10.68 -0.82 -7.51
CA GLY A 9 10.63 -1.45 -8.83
C GLY A 9 9.63 -0.83 -9.82
N ALA A 10 8.89 0.22 -9.43
CA ALA A 10 7.77 0.76 -10.21
C ALA A 10 6.78 -0.33 -10.67
N ASP A 11 6.58 -1.37 -9.85
CA ASP A 11 5.83 -2.57 -10.18
C ASP A 11 4.36 -2.42 -9.77
N VAL A 12 3.55 -1.93 -10.73
CA VAL A 12 2.11 -1.70 -10.54
C VAL A 12 1.36 -3.00 -10.29
N ASN A 13 1.79 -4.10 -10.92
CA ASN A 13 1.13 -5.40 -10.73
C ASN A 13 1.34 -5.91 -9.31
N ARG A 14 2.55 -5.74 -8.77
CA ARG A 14 2.84 -6.09 -7.38
C ARG A 14 2.12 -5.17 -6.40
N LEU A 15 2.01 -3.87 -6.68
CA LEU A 15 1.17 -2.96 -5.88
C LEU A 15 -0.32 -3.37 -5.91
N ALA A 16 -0.83 -3.76 -7.07
CA ALA A 16 -2.19 -4.26 -7.22
C ALA A 16 -2.39 -5.56 -6.44
N ALA A 17 -1.42 -6.47 -6.41
CA ALA A 17 -1.50 -7.70 -5.61
C ALA A 17 -1.58 -7.44 -4.10
N LEU A 18 -1.04 -6.30 -3.62
CA LEU A 18 -1.13 -5.90 -2.22
C LEU A 18 -2.44 -5.16 -1.89
N TYR A 19 -3.21 -4.73 -2.90
CA TYR A 19 -4.44 -3.97 -2.72
C TYR A 19 -5.63 -4.87 -2.36
N HIS A 20 -6.50 -4.40 -1.46
CA HIS A 20 -7.71 -5.12 -1.07
C HIS A 20 -8.82 -4.94 -2.11
N TRP A 21 -8.93 -5.90 -3.03
CA TRP A 21 -9.95 -5.87 -4.10
C TRP A 21 -11.32 -6.40 -3.68
N ALA A 22 -11.42 -7.22 -2.64
CA ALA A 22 -12.66 -7.88 -2.29
C ALA A 22 -13.79 -6.87 -2.01
N GLY A 23 -14.92 -7.04 -2.70
CA GLY A 23 -16.06 -6.12 -2.65
C GLY A 23 -15.95 -4.89 -3.55
N SER A 24 -14.89 -4.76 -4.36
CA SER A 24 -14.78 -3.70 -5.37
C SER A 24 -15.52 -4.09 -6.65
N ASP A 25 -16.21 -3.12 -7.25
CA ASP A 25 -16.77 -3.24 -8.59
C ASP A 25 -15.79 -2.74 -9.67
N ASN A 26 -16.16 -2.90 -10.94
CA ASN A 26 -15.32 -2.46 -12.06
C ASN A 26 -15.07 -0.95 -12.04
N THR A 27 -16.06 -0.14 -11.64
CA THR A 27 -15.92 1.32 -11.54
C THR A 27 -14.85 1.71 -10.52
N THR A 28 -14.81 1.01 -9.39
CA THR A 28 -13.78 1.18 -8.36
C THR A 28 -12.42 0.76 -8.90
N ALA A 29 -12.34 -0.37 -9.60
CA ALA A 29 -11.09 -0.84 -10.20
C ALA A 29 -10.51 0.13 -11.23
N ASP A 30 -11.36 0.67 -12.11
CA ASP A 30 -10.99 1.68 -13.11
C ASP A 30 -10.50 2.99 -12.48
N SER A 31 -10.93 3.29 -11.25
CA SER A 31 -10.46 4.47 -10.51
C SER A 31 -9.17 4.19 -9.73
N VAL A 32 -9.01 2.97 -9.20
CA VAL A 32 -7.87 2.58 -8.35
C VAL A 32 -6.62 2.29 -9.19
N MET A 33 -6.76 1.59 -10.32
CA MET A 33 -5.60 1.15 -11.10
C MET A 33 -4.74 2.32 -11.63
N PRO A 34 -5.33 3.38 -12.24
CA PRO A 34 -4.55 4.54 -12.67
C PRO A 34 -3.88 5.26 -11.50
N ARG A 35 -4.52 5.26 -10.32
CA ARG A 35 -3.94 5.85 -9.10
C ARG A 35 -2.72 5.04 -8.64
N LEU A 36 -2.80 3.71 -8.60
CA LEU A 36 -1.65 2.85 -8.29
C LEU A 36 -0.52 3.04 -9.31
N GLN A 37 -0.84 3.13 -10.60
CA GLN A 37 0.14 3.36 -11.66
C GLN A 37 0.85 4.71 -11.52
N SER A 38 0.10 5.79 -11.26
CA SER A 38 0.66 7.13 -11.04
C SER A 38 1.54 7.18 -9.78
N MET A 39 1.21 6.40 -8.77
CA MET A 39 1.99 6.32 -7.52
C MET A 39 3.29 5.55 -7.70
N ALA A 40 3.26 4.41 -8.39
CA ALA A 40 4.44 3.59 -8.70
C ALA A 40 5.49 4.35 -9.53
N ALA A 41 5.04 5.28 -10.38
CA ALA A 41 5.92 6.12 -11.21
C ALA A 41 6.66 7.21 -10.42
N GLN A 42 6.30 7.45 -9.15
CA GLN A 42 6.94 8.47 -8.33
C GLN A 42 8.08 7.88 -7.51
N PRO A 43 9.24 8.59 -7.42
CA PRO A 43 10.37 8.10 -6.66
C PRO A 43 10.00 7.99 -5.19
N LEU A 44 10.30 6.84 -4.59
CA LEU A 44 10.06 6.59 -3.18
C LEU A 44 11.06 7.38 -2.33
N HIS A 45 10.56 8.15 -1.36
CA HIS A 45 11.40 8.87 -0.40
C HIS A 45 11.45 8.16 0.96
N ASP A 46 10.28 7.80 1.51
CA ASP A 46 10.17 7.17 2.84
C ASP A 46 8.87 6.36 2.96
N ILE A 47 8.87 5.30 3.77
CA ILE A 47 7.67 4.54 4.13
C ILE A 47 7.59 4.41 5.64
N ARG A 48 6.47 4.86 6.21
CA ARG A 48 6.21 4.78 7.64
C ARG A 48 4.96 3.97 7.90
N HIS A 49 5.06 3.07 8.88
CA HIS A 49 3.91 2.29 9.35
C HIS A 49 3.51 2.79 10.75
N TYR A 50 2.23 3.08 10.89
CA TYR A 50 1.58 3.54 12.11
C TYR A 50 0.52 2.51 12.50
N GLY A 51 0.85 1.61 13.43
CA GLY A 51 -0.06 0.57 13.91
C GLY A 51 0.03 0.37 15.42
N ALA A 52 -1.04 -0.13 16.02
CA ALA A 52 -1.08 -0.48 17.44
C ALA A 52 -0.26 -1.76 17.68
N GLY A 53 1.05 -1.63 17.87
CA GLY A 53 1.91 -2.76 18.23
C GLY A 53 3.36 -2.73 17.74
N GLY A 54 3.81 -1.70 17.01
CA GLY A 54 5.22 -1.52 16.67
C GLY A 54 5.85 -2.57 15.74
N SER A 55 5.11 -3.60 15.32
CA SER A 55 5.60 -4.64 14.42
C SER A 55 5.49 -4.23 12.95
N LEU A 56 6.50 -4.58 12.15
CA LEU A 56 6.52 -4.39 10.71
C LEU A 56 5.44 -5.27 10.07
N VAL A 57 4.46 -4.67 9.40
CA VAL A 57 3.39 -5.42 8.71
C VAL A 57 3.95 -6.07 7.46
N GLN A 58 3.85 -7.40 7.42
CA GLN A 58 4.02 -8.16 6.19
C GLN A 58 2.67 -8.21 5.46
N LEU A 59 2.63 -7.62 4.27
CA LEU A 59 1.44 -7.55 3.43
C LEU A 59 1.32 -8.81 2.57
N ALA A 60 0.10 -9.15 2.17
CA ALA A 60 -0.28 -10.34 1.44
C ALA A 60 0.23 -11.65 2.07
N SER A 61 0.32 -11.70 3.40
CA SER A 61 0.76 -12.88 4.16
C SER A 61 -0.20 -13.23 5.28
N ALA A 62 -0.33 -14.52 5.58
CA ALA A 62 -1.07 -15.02 6.72
C ALA A 62 -0.27 -14.90 8.02
N GLY A 63 -0.84 -14.33 9.09
CA GLY A 63 -0.19 -14.23 10.40
C GLY A 63 -0.87 -13.25 11.38
N PRO A 64 -0.46 -13.24 12.67
CA PRO A 64 -1.02 -12.33 13.67
C PRO A 64 -0.71 -10.87 13.28
N ALA A 65 -1.75 -10.14 12.89
CA ALA A 65 -1.65 -8.72 12.55
C ALA A 65 -1.66 -7.85 13.81
N PRO A 66 -0.93 -6.72 13.83
CA PRO A 66 -1.37 -5.61 14.64
C PRO A 66 -2.79 -5.20 14.23
N LEU A 67 -3.67 -5.00 15.21
CA LEU A 67 -5.07 -4.60 15.01
C LEU A 67 -5.12 -3.23 14.31
N GLY A 68 -5.35 -3.26 13.00
CA GLY A 68 -5.39 -2.06 12.18
C GLY A 68 -4.02 -1.36 12.08
N GLY A 69 -3.95 -0.46 11.11
CA GLY A 69 -2.73 0.31 10.86
C GLY A 69 -2.88 1.19 9.64
N VAL A 70 -2.01 2.18 9.59
CA VAL A 70 -1.90 3.13 8.49
C VAL A 70 -0.47 3.09 7.99
N ILE A 71 -0.29 2.89 6.68
CA ILE A 71 1.00 3.02 6.02
C ILE A 71 1.00 4.35 5.27
N GLN A 72 1.94 5.22 5.60
CA GLN A 72 2.20 6.46 4.87
C GLN A 72 3.42 6.28 3.98
N VAL A 73 3.23 6.52 2.70
CA VAL A 73 4.25 6.46 1.68
C VAL A 73 4.54 7.88 1.21
N HIS A 74 5.76 8.34 1.49
CA HIS A 74 6.25 9.64 1.06
C HIS A 74 6.98 9.46 -0.26
N VAL A 75 6.51 10.16 -1.28
CA VAL A 75 7.05 10.10 -2.65
C VAL A 75 7.44 11.47 -3.15
N GLY A 76 8.31 11.51 -4.15
CA GLY A 76 8.73 12.74 -4.83
C GLY A 76 10.16 13.16 -4.51
N SER A 77 10.64 14.15 -5.25
CA SER A 77 11.99 14.70 -5.15
C SER A 77 11.96 16.22 -5.04
N GLY A 78 12.89 16.79 -4.29
CA GLY A 78 12.96 18.23 -4.03
C GLY A 78 11.71 18.75 -3.33
N GLU A 79 11.10 19.80 -3.87
CA GLU A 79 9.92 20.48 -3.31
C GLU A 79 8.59 19.77 -3.62
N ARG A 80 8.57 18.80 -4.55
CA ARG A 80 7.33 18.10 -4.96
C ARG A 80 7.11 16.80 -4.17
N LYS A 81 7.15 16.90 -2.84
CA LYS A 81 6.85 15.75 -1.96
C LYS A 81 5.34 15.56 -1.84
N ARG A 82 4.88 14.31 -1.91
CA ARG A 82 3.50 13.92 -1.63
C ARG A 82 3.49 12.78 -0.63
N THR A 83 2.44 12.72 0.17
CA THR A 83 2.19 11.61 1.08
C THR A 83 0.95 10.86 0.61
N HIS A 84 1.08 9.55 0.45
CA HIS A 84 -0.01 8.64 0.18
C HIS A 84 -0.28 7.80 1.42
N GLU A 85 -1.52 7.82 1.88
CA GLU A 85 -1.95 7.05 3.02
C GLU A 85 -2.69 5.79 2.59
N PHE A 86 -2.39 4.68 3.25
CA PHE A 86 -3.07 3.41 3.07
C PHE A 86 -3.51 2.85 4.41
N ARG A 87 -4.77 2.41 4.49
CA ARG A 87 -5.22 1.59 5.60
C ARG A 87 -4.85 0.13 5.36
N VAL A 88 -4.34 -0.52 6.40
CA VAL A 88 -4.14 -1.98 6.42
C VAL A 88 -5.46 -2.65 6.80
N VAL A 89 -5.86 -3.65 6.00
CA VAL A 89 -7.08 -4.41 6.15
C VAL A 89 -6.74 -5.88 6.28
N ASP A 90 -7.30 -6.55 7.28
CA ASP A 90 -7.32 -8.01 7.34
C ASP A 90 -8.46 -8.54 6.47
N HIS A 91 -8.15 -9.50 5.60
CA HIS A 91 -9.12 -10.26 4.86
C HIS A 91 -8.70 -11.72 4.81
N GLN A 92 -9.49 -12.58 5.44
CA GLN A 92 -9.24 -14.03 5.51
C GLN A 92 -7.84 -14.34 6.10
N GLY A 93 -7.42 -13.58 7.11
CA GLY A 93 -6.11 -13.73 7.78
C GLY A 93 -4.93 -13.18 7.00
N CYS A 94 -5.14 -12.57 5.82
CA CYS A 94 -4.12 -11.89 5.03
C CYS A 94 -4.25 -10.37 5.12
N HIS A 95 -3.11 -9.67 5.07
CA HIS A 95 -3.06 -8.21 5.21
C HIS A 95 -2.96 -7.50 3.86
N PHE A 96 -3.90 -6.62 3.56
CA PHE A 96 -3.93 -5.86 2.31
C PHE A 96 -3.94 -4.36 2.61
N VAL A 97 -3.64 -3.55 1.60
CA VAL A 97 -3.76 -2.09 1.67
C VAL A 97 -4.97 -1.59 0.91
N ARG A 98 -5.58 -0.51 1.39
CA ARG A 98 -6.59 0.26 0.64
C ARG A 98 -6.43 1.75 0.90
N PHE A 99 -7.02 2.55 0.03
CA PHE A 99 -7.20 3.98 0.29
C PHE A 99 -8.29 4.22 1.35
#